data_AF-A0A965M6D8-F1
#
_entry.id   AF-A0A965M6D8-F1
#
_cell.length_a   1.000
_cell.length_b   1.000
_cell.length_c   1.000
_cell.angle_alpha   90.00
_cell.angle_beta   90.00
_cell.angle_gamma   90.00
#
_symmetry.space_group_name_H-M   'P 1'
#
loop_
_entity.id
_entity.type
_entity.pdbx_description
1 polymer ?
#
loop_
_entity_poly.entity_id
_entity_poly.type
_entity_poly.pdbx_seq_one_letter_code
_entity_poly.pdbx_strand_id
1 'polypeptide(L)'
;MKRSLLPFFFSAILFLSAGDSQAEFLQKGSLRPQEQPPASAQIVKIGFYPISVHHMDVASNTYDIDTYIWFRWKGKIDPTKTIEFINMVEDWGGKVTFLQPAPKREPDGSLYQILRLEGLFTHPFSLSEYPLDRQLLSIRIEDQTYGIDRLAYVIDTKDSGVGDLVRIPGWNLTSWKAETFAHDYQTNFGDETTPEKYSMASFSIEISRPISFFFWKLLLPLFVVIIASIASLLIRPQLVGERAALPAGALLSAIFLQKSYSDYLPDIGYLVLMDKIYLIAYPVIILTLIRVIYAYLQVEDAKIARIRAVHRTDLRLLALLLAISVVSAVLIIWLR
;
A
#
# COMPACT_ATOMS: atom_id res chain seq x y z
N MET A 1 54.42 26.45 28.47
CA MET A 1 53.18 26.99 27.86
C MET A 1 52.61 25.93 26.94
N LYS A 2 51.76 25.04 27.47
CA LYS A 2 50.28 25.03 27.41
C LYS A 2 49.70 24.52 26.07
N ARG A 3 49.11 23.32 26.15
CA ARG A 3 48.19 22.67 25.19
C ARG A 3 46.77 23.27 25.29
N SER A 4 45.99 23.21 24.20
CA SER A 4 44.51 22.96 24.10
C SER A 4 44.00 23.53 22.76
N LEU A 5 43.51 22.78 21.75
CA LEU A 5 42.29 21.95 21.60
C LEU A 5 40.94 22.72 21.68
N LEU A 6 40.39 22.93 20.47
CA LEU A 6 38.99 22.92 19.95
C LEU A 6 37.83 23.78 20.54
N PRO A 7 36.83 24.11 19.69
CA PRO A 7 35.83 25.18 19.87
C PRO A 7 34.53 24.72 20.54
N PHE A 8 33.83 25.66 21.17
CA PHE A 8 32.47 25.46 21.71
C PHE A 8 31.41 25.66 20.62
N PHE A 9 30.57 24.63 20.46
CA PHE A 9 29.36 24.61 19.64
C PHE A 9 28.23 25.44 20.28
N PHE A 10 27.41 26.04 19.42
CA PHE A 10 26.13 26.69 19.71
C PHE A 10 25.18 25.75 20.46
N SER A 11 24.53 26.24 21.52
CA SER A 11 23.35 25.63 22.12
C SER A 11 22.23 26.66 22.16
N ALA A 12 21.22 26.49 21.31
CA ALA A 12 19.97 27.23 21.36
C ALA A 12 18.89 26.23 21.78
N ILE A 13 18.46 26.30 23.04
CA ILE A 13 17.32 25.56 23.56
C ILE A 13 16.12 26.49 23.46
N LEU A 14 15.25 26.24 22.48
CA LEU A 14 13.92 26.83 22.38
C LEU A 14 13.02 26.11 23.40
N PHE A 15 12.63 26.82 24.46
CA PHE A 15 11.52 26.42 25.32
C PHE A 15 10.21 26.66 24.54
N LEU A 16 9.61 25.61 23.98
CA LEU A 16 8.19 25.61 23.65
C LEU A 16 7.41 25.32 24.92
N SER A 17 6.56 26.25 25.34
CA SER A 17 5.56 26.00 26.38
C SER A 17 4.60 24.92 25.90
N ALA A 18 4.58 23.79 26.59
CA ALA A 18 3.49 22.82 26.49
C ALA A 18 2.23 23.48 27.07
N GLY A 19 1.40 24.06 26.20
CA GLY A 19 0.00 24.25 26.54
C GLY A 19 -0.64 22.87 26.53
N ASP A 20 -1.13 22.42 27.70
CA ASP A 20 -2.04 21.28 27.80
C ASP A 20 -3.29 21.61 26.99
N SER A 21 -3.30 21.26 25.70
CA SER A 21 -4.53 21.15 24.94
C SER A 21 -5.26 19.95 25.53
N GLN A 22 -6.35 20.19 26.27
CA GLN A 22 -7.36 19.19 26.50
C GLN A 22 -7.79 18.70 25.11
N ALA A 23 -7.30 17.53 24.68
CA ALA A 23 -7.73 16.93 23.45
C ALA A 23 -9.23 16.66 23.61
N GLU A 24 -10.05 17.43 22.92
CA GLU A 24 -11.48 17.16 22.79
C GLU A 24 -11.64 15.69 22.43
N PHE A 25 -12.50 14.98 23.16
CA PHE A 25 -12.79 13.57 22.90
C PHE A 25 -13.37 13.48 21.48
N LEU A 26 -12.56 13.03 20.52
CA LEU A 26 -13.01 12.80 19.16
C LEU A 26 -14.03 11.66 19.20
N GLN A 27 -15.32 11.99 19.05
CA GLN A 27 -16.39 11.02 18.89
C GLN A 27 -16.15 10.26 17.59
N LYS A 28 -15.60 9.05 17.72
CA LYS A 28 -15.15 8.23 16.60
C LYS A 28 -15.90 6.92 16.61
N GLY A 29 -16.55 6.61 15.51
CA GLY A 29 -17.21 5.31 15.30
C GLY A 29 -16.22 4.14 15.38
N SER A 30 -16.76 2.93 15.50
CA SER A 30 -15.98 1.71 15.57
C SER A 30 -16.53 0.62 14.67
N LEU A 31 -15.62 -0.16 14.09
CA LEU A 31 -15.94 -1.33 13.29
C LEU A 31 -15.38 -2.55 14.01
N ARG A 32 -16.24 -3.47 14.44
CA ARG A 32 -15.85 -4.70 15.16
C ARG A 32 -16.38 -5.92 14.45
N PRO A 33 -15.64 -7.04 14.37
CA PRO A 33 -16.18 -8.28 13.80
C PRO A 33 -17.50 -8.67 14.49
N GLN A 34 -18.51 -8.99 13.69
CA GLN A 34 -19.78 -9.51 14.17
C GLN A 34 -19.67 -11.03 14.27
N GLU A 35 -19.45 -11.57 15.47
CA GLU A 35 -19.32 -13.01 15.68
C GLU A 35 -20.65 -13.74 15.49
N GLN A 36 -21.74 -13.20 16.03
CA GLN A 36 -23.09 -13.74 15.89
C GLN A 36 -24.12 -12.61 15.70
N PRO A 37 -25.14 -12.81 14.85
CA PRO A 37 -26.29 -11.90 14.75
C PRO A 37 -27.04 -11.80 16.10
N PRO A 38 -27.57 -10.62 16.47
CA PRO A 38 -28.48 -10.51 17.61
C PRO A 38 -29.70 -11.42 17.46
N ALA A 39 -30.17 -12.02 18.55
CA ALA A 39 -31.32 -12.95 18.51
C ALA A 39 -32.63 -12.29 18.06
N SER A 40 -32.75 -10.97 18.22
CA SER A 40 -33.90 -10.18 17.76
C SER A 40 -33.88 -9.88 16.25
N ALA A 41 -32.73 -10.01 15.61
CA ALA A 41 -32.52 -9.55 14.26
C ALA A 41 -33.05 -10.55 13.23
N GLN A 42 -33.66 -10.02 12.17
CA GLN A 42 -33.91 -10.79 10.96
C GLN A 42 -32.56 -11.09 10.29
N ILE A 43 -32.24 -12.38 10.14
CA ILE A 43 -31.01 -12.80 9.48
C ILE A 43 -31.18 -12.73 7.96
N VAL A 44 -30.27 -11.99 7.32
CA VAL A 44 -30.16 -11.89 5.87
C VAL A 44 -28.85 -12.53 5.44
N LYS A 45 -28.94 -13.69 4.79
CA LYS A 45 -27.77 -14.35 4.22
C LYS A 45 -27.40 -13.66 2.91
N ILE A 46 -26.18 -13.15 2.81
CA ILE A 46 -25.70 -12.34 1.67
C ILE A 46 -24.51 -13.02 1.00
N GLY A 47 -24.52 -13.10 -0.33
CA GLY A 47 -23.40 -13.65 -1.09
C GLY A 47 -22.92 -12.73 -2.20
N PHE A 48 -21.73 -13.02 -2.69
CA PHE A 48 -20.98 -12.17 -3.62
C PHE A 48 -20.22 -13.00 -4.64
N TYR A 49 -20.24 -12.55 -5.89
CA TYR A 49 -19.50 -13.15 -6.99
C TYR A 49 -19.05 -12.07 -8.00
N PRO A 50 -17.80 -11.57 -7.91
CA PRO A 50 -17.25 -10.58 -8.81
C PRO A 50 -16.98 -11.18 -10.18
N ILE A 51 -17.33 -10.43 -11.22
CA ILE A 51 -17.16 -10.77 -12.63
C ILE A 51 -15.91 -10.10 -13.18
N SER A 52 -15.75 -8.80 -12.92
CA SER A 52 -14.60 -8.03 -13.38
C SER A 52 -14.30 -6.85 -12.47
N VAL A 53 -13.04 -6.42 -12.48
CA VAL A 53 -12.56 -5.21 -11.82
C VAL A 53 -11.71 -4.45 -12.84
N HIS A 54 -11.97 -3.16 -13.01
CA HIS A 54 -11.32 -2.33 -14.03
C HIS A 54 -11.13 -0.89 -13.54
N HIS A 55 -10.43 -0.08 -14.34
CA HIS A 55 -10.08 1.33 -14.05
C HIS A 55 -9.63 1.60 -12.62
N MET A 56 -8.82 0.70 -12.04
CA MET A 56 -8.28 0.96 -10.71
C MET A 56 -7.32 2.14 -10.76
N ASP A 57 -7.65 3.17 -9.99
CA ASP A 57 -6.88 4.39 -9.85
C ASP A 57 -6.41 4.53 -8.40
N VAL A 58 -5.12 4.28 -8.23
CA VAL A 58 -4.44 4.36 -6.93
C VAL A 58 -4.42 5.79 -6.40
N ALA A 59 -4.40 6.80 -7.28
CA ALA A 59 -4.32 8.20 -6.87
C ALA A 59 -5.63 8.71 -6.29
N SER A 60 -6.75 8.35 -6.91
CA SER A 60 -8.09 8.70 -6.40
C SER A 60 -8.63 7.73 -5.36
N ASN A 61 -7.92 6.63 -5.05
CA ASN A 61 -8.41 5.55 -4.20
C ASN A 61 -9.69 4.90 -4.73
N THR A 62 -9.80 4.73 -6.05
CA THR A 62 -11.03 4.21 -6.69
C THR A 62 -10.79 3.01 -7.59
N TYR A 63 -11.86 2.25 -7.85
CA TYR A 63 -11.87 1.15 -8.81
C TYR A 63 -13.31 0.85 -9.26
N ASP A 64 -13.49 0.43 -10.51
CA ASP A 64 -14.76 -0.08 -11.02
C ASP A 64 -14.88 -1.58 -10.78
N ILE A 65 -16.06 -2.02 -10.37
CA ILE A 65 -16.37 -3.44 -10.18
C ILE A 65 -17.72 -3.80 -10.77
N ASP A 66 -17.78 -4.97 -11.41
CA ASP A 66 -18.99 -5.62 -11.89
C ASP A 66 -19.13 -6.95 -11.15
N THR A 67 -20.24 -7.11 -10.42
CA THR A 67 -20.43 -8.23 -9.49
C THR A 67 -21.88 -8.65 -9.37
N TYR A 68 -22.10 -9.93 -9.05
CA TYR A 68 -23.39 -10.42 -8.58
C TYR A 68 -23.44 -10.42 -7.06
N ILE A 69 -24.57 -9.95 -6.52
CA ILE A 69 -24.87 -10.00 -5.09
C ILE A 69 -26.25 -10.60 -4.93
N TRP A 70 -26.41 -11.51 -3.98
CA TRP A 70 -27.70 -12.12 -3.68
C TRP A 70 -27.99 -12.16 -2.19
N PHE A 71 -29.28 -12.22 -1.90
CA PHE A 71 -29.83 -12.21 -0.56
C PHE A 71 -30.76 -13.41 -0.39
N ARG A 72 -30.68 -14.05 0.78
CA ARG A 72 -31.64 -15.05 1.25
C ARG A 72 -32.09 -14.71 2.65
N TRP A 73 -33.40 -14.55 2.87
CA TRP A 73 -33.92 -14.16 4.19
C TRP A 73 -35.28 -14.80 4.49
N LYS A 74 -35.62 -14.85 5.77
CA LYS A 74 -36.97 -15.19 6.25
C LYS A 74 -37.46 -14.04 7.12
N GLY A 75 -38.63 -13.49 6.82
CA GLY A 75 -39.26 -12.46 7.63
C GLY A 75 -39.93 -11.37 6.79
N LYS A 76 -40.25 -10.25 7.43
CA LYS A 76 -41.06 -9.16 6.86
C LYS A 76 -40.22 -8.04 6.24
N ILE A 77 -38.97 -7.90 6.65
CA ILE A 77 -38.08 -6.84 6.15
C ILE A 77 -37.50 -7.33 4.83
N ASP A 78 -37.72 -6.59 3.74
CA ASP A 78 -37.10 -6.85 2.45
C ASP A 78 -35.78 -6.07 2.37
N PRO A 79 -34.60 -6.70 2.50
CA PRO A 79 -33.31 -6.02 2.51
C PRO A 79 -33.03 -5.31 1.19
N THR A 80 -33.66 -5.72 0.10
CA THR A 80 -33.38 -5.16 -1.23
C THR A 80 -33.98 -3.79 -1.46
N LYS A 81 -34.85 -3.32 -0.54
CA LYS A 81 -35.47 -1.99 -0.58
C LYS A 81 -34.64 -0.93 0.13
N THR A 82 -33.78 -1.35 1.04
CA THR A 82 -33.04 -0.48 1.97
C THR A 82 -31.54 -0.77 1.98
N ILE A 83 -31.04 -1.55 1.03
CA ILE A 83 -29.63 -1.80 0.85
C ILE A 83 -28.88 -0.52 0.47
N GLU A 84 -27.71 -0.33 1.08
CA GLU A 84 -26.77 0.74 0.79
C GLU A 84 -25.36 0.20 0.58
N PHE A 85 -24.65 0.76 -0.41
CA PHE A 85 -23.26 0.47 -0.71
C PHE A 85 -22.37 1.59 -0.16
N ILE A 86 -21.99 1.49 1.11
CA ILE A 86 -21.44 2.62 1.88
C ILE A 86 -20.14 3.25 1.35
N ASN A 87 -19.41 2.55 0.49
CA ASN A 87 -18.16 3.03 -0.09
C ASN A 87 -18.21 3.16 -1.61
N MET A 88 -19.42 3.31 -2.15
CA MET A 88 -19.66 3.67 -3.52
C MET A 88 -19.45 5.17 -3.72
N VAL A 89 -18.78 5.58 -4.81
CA VAL A 89 -18.40 6.99 -5.02
C VAL A 89 -19.54 7.80 -5.63
N GLU A 90 -20.29 7.19 -6.55
CA GLU A 90 -21.39 7.85 -7.26
C GLU A 90 -22.63 6.96 -7.30
N ASP A 91 -23.63 7.27 -6.47
CA ASP A 91 -24.91 6.53 -6.45
C ASP A 91 -25.63 6.54 -7.81
N TRP A 92 -25.47 7.62 -8.57
CA TRP A 92 -26.05 7.79 -9.90
C TRP A 92 -25.23 7.15 -11.02
N GLY A 93 -23.93 6.91 -10.79
CA GLY A 93 -23.01 6.28 -11.74
C GLY A 93 -23.09 4.76 -11.70
N GLY A 94 -23.61 4.19 -10.61
CA GLY A 94 -23.83 2.75 -10.50
C GLY A 94 -25.09 2.27 -11.17
N LYS A 95 -25.02 1.04 -11.64
CA LYS A 95 -26.15 0.31 -12.19
C LYS A 95 -26.44 -0.91 -11.34
N VAL A 96 -27.52 -0.82 -10.56
CA VAL A 96 -28.10 -1.95 -9.85
C VAL A 96 -29.21 -2.55 -10.70
N THR A 97 -29.02 -3.79 -11.16
CA THR A 97 -30.02 -4.52 -11.97
C THR A 97 -30.46 -5.77 -11.24
N PHE A 98 -31.70 -5.80 -10.76
CA PHE A 98 -32.30 -7.03 -10.26
C PHE A 98 -32.53 -8.03 -11.40
N LEU A 99 -32.03 -9.26 -11.26
CA LEU A 99 -32.21 -10.27 -12.31
C LEU A 99 -33.59 -10.93 -12.26
N GLN A 100 -34.36 -10.67 -11.20
CA GLN A 100 -35.73 -11.13 -11.06
C GLN A 100 -36.61 -9.94 -10.64
N PRO A 101 -37.84 -9.82 -11.18
CA PRO A 101 -38.72 -8.69 -10.90
C PRO A 101 -39.21 -8.64 -9.44
N ALA A 102 -39.21 -9.77 -8.74
CA ALA A 102 -39.58 -9.88 -7.34
C ALA A 102 -38.79 -11.03 -6.68
N PRO A 103 -38.63 -11.02 -5.35
CA PRO A 103 -37.97 -12.11 -4.63
C PRO A 103 -38.67 -13.44 -4.87
N LYS A 104 -37.90 -14.46 -5.24
CA LYS A 104 -38.37 -15.83 -5.42
C LYS A 104 -38.52 -16.52 -4.07
N ARG A 105 -39.66 -17.15 -3.82
CA ARG A 105 -39.85 -17.99 -2.63
C ARG A 105 -39.22 -19.37 -2.82
N GLU A 106 -38.37 -19.77 -1.90
CA GLU A 106 -37.71 -21.08 -1.87
C GLU A 106 -38.53 -22.13 -1.09
N PRO A 107 -38.29 -23.43 -1.30
CA PRO A 107 -39.07 -24.51 -0.65
C PRO A 107 -39.04 -24.47 0.87
N ASP A 108 -37.97 -23.96 1.47
CA ASP A 108 -37.81 -23.84 2.92
C ASP A 108 -38.53 -22.60 3.49
N GLY A 109 -39.23 -21.84 2.64
CA GLY A 109 -39.97 -20.63 2.96
C GLY A 109 -39.14 -19.35 2.96
N SER A 110 -37.83 -19.42 2.67
CA SER A 110 -37.01 -18.21 2.48
C SER A 110 -37.34 -17.49 1.17
N LEU A 111 -36.95 -16.22 1.10
CA LEU A 111 -37.00 -15.39 -0.10
C LEU A 111 -35.59 -15.24 -0.63
N TYR A 112 -35.43 -15.39 -1.95
CA TYR A 112 -34.18 -15.22 -2.68
C TYR A 112 -34.32 -14.05 -3.66
N GLN A 113 -33.33 -13.16 -3.69
CA GLN A 113 -33.24 -12.11 -4.71
C GLN A 113 -31.78 -11.90 -5.08
N ILE A 114 -31.53 -11.63 -6.37
CA ILE A 114 -30.19 -11.42 -6.92
C ILE A 114 -30.15 -10.15 -7.76
N LEU A 115 -29.06 -9.40 -7.62
CA LEU A 115 -28.77 -8.22 -8.40
C LEU A 115 -27.38 -8.35 -9.04
N ARG A 116 -27.22 -7.68 -10.18
CA ARG A 116 -25.93 -7.31 -10.74
C ARG A 116 -25.66 -5.85 -10.37
N LEU A 117 -24.46 -5.59 -9.88
CA LEU A 117 -23.98 -4.27 -9.51
C LEU A 117 -22.76 -3.95 -10.37
N GLU A 118 -22.87 -2.87 -11.13
CA GLU A 118 -21.74 -2.25 -11.85
C GLU A 118 -21.55 -0.86 -11.24
N GLY A 119 -20.38 -0.53 -10.70
CA GLY A 119 -20.17 0.78 -10.09
C GLY A 119 -18.75 1.08 -9.65
N LEU A 120 -18.51 2.37 -9.36
CA LEU A 120 -17.25 2.92 -8.89
C LEU A 120 -17.20 2.91 -7.35
N PHE A 121 -16.17 2.29 -6.79
CA PHE A 121 -15.97 2.15 -5.35
C PHE A 121 -14.70 2.82 -4.90
N THR A 122 -14.69 3.29 -3.65
CA THR A 122 -13.49 3.81 -3.01
C THR A 122 -12.92 2.83 -1.97
N HIS A 123 -11.60 2.69 -1.98
CA HIS A 123 -10.85 2.00 -0.93
C HIS A 123 -9.49 2.67 -0.75
N PRO A 124 -9.09 3.02 0.48
CA PRO A 124 -7.80 3.65 0.73
C PRO A 124 -6.65 2.68 0.44
N PHE A 125 -5.83 2.99 -0.56
CA PHE A 125 -4.66 2.17 -0.90
C PHE A 125 -3.45 2.53 -0.05
N SER A 126 -2.74 1.51 0.44
CA SER A 126 -1.49 1.69 1.17
C SER A 126 -0.30 1.35 0.28
N LEU A 127 0.54 2.33 -0.01
CA LEU A 127 1.71 2.19 -0.87
C LEU A 127 3.01 2.06 -0.09
N SER A 128 2.95 1.90 1.24
CA SER A 128 4.13 1.79 2.11
C SER A 128 5.09 0.69 1.67
N GLU A 129 4.56 -0.39 1.11
CA GLU A 129 5.30 -1.52 0.57
C GLU A 129 5.54 -1.47 -0.95
N TYR A 130 5.18 -0.38 -1.63
CA TYR A 130 5.30 -0.30 -3.09
C TYR A 130 6.73 -0.62 -3.59
N PRO A 131 6.88 -1.49 -4.60
CA PRO A 131 5.84 -2.15 -5.42
C PRO A 131 5.50 -3.58 -4.97
N LEU A 132 5.87 -4.00 -3.77
CA LEU A 132 5.55 -5.34 -3.23
C LEU A 132 4.28 -5.32 -2.38
N ASP A 133 3.48 -4.27 -2.56
CA ASP A 133 2.25 -3.98 -1.84
C ASP A 133 1.14 -4.98 -2.17
N ARG A 134 0.25 -5.13 -1.19
CA ARG A 134 -1.02 -5.86 -1.29
C ARG A 134 -2.14 -4.88 -1.05
N GLN A 135 -3.15 -4.91 -1.91
CA GLN A 135 -4.32 -4.04 -1.80
C GLN A 135 -5.57 -4.89 -1.61
N LEU A 136 -6.54 -4.30 -0.91
CA LEU A 136 -7.87 -4.86 -0.76
C LEU A 136 -8.85 -4.02 -1.58
N LEU A 137 -9.65 -4.68 -2.40
CA LEU A 137 -10.76 -4.06 -3.11
C LEU A 137 -12.04 -4.51 -2.43
N SER A 138 -12.56 -3.67 -1.53
CA SER A 138 -13.71 -4.00 -0.69
C SER A 138 -15.00 -3.36 -1.17
N ILE A 139 -16.07 -4.13 -1.31
CA ILE A 139 -17.44 -3.62 -1.30
C ILE A 139 -17.97 -3.77 0.13
N ARG A 140 -18.59 -2.72 0.64
CA ARG A 140 -19.21 -2.70 1.97
C ARG A 140 -20.69 -2.38 1.83
N ILE A 141 -21.51 -3.17 2.52
CA ILE A 141 -22.96 -3.18 2.37
C ILE A 141 -23.58 -3.04 3.75
N GLU A 142 -24.49 -2.08 3.90
CA GLU A 142 -25.31 -1.87 5.09
C GLU A 142 -26.79 -1.81 4.70
N ASP A 143 -27.65 -1.78 5.70
CA ASP A 143 -29.05 -1.39 5.52
C ASP A 143 -29.22 0.05 6.01
N GLN A 144 -29.76 0.93 5.17
CA GLN A 144 -29.89 2.36 5.45
C GLN A 144 -30.95 2.69 6.52
N THR A 145 -31.79 1.72 6.93
CA THR A 145 -32.98 1.96 7.78
C THR A 145 -33.01 1.08 9.04
N TYR A 146 -32.53 -0.15 8.93
CA TYR A 146 -32.63 -1.17 9.97
C TYR A 146 -31.26 -1.40 10.61
N GLY A 147 -31.12 -0.96 11.85
CA GLY A 147 -29.94 -1.25 12.68
C GLY A 147 -29.78 -2.74 12.97
N ILE A 148 -28.61 -3.08 13.52
CA ILE A 148 -28.14 -4.46 13.73
C ILE A 148 -29.11 -5.35 14.51
N ASP A 149 -29.90 -4.78 15.42
CA ASP A 149 -30.86 -5.52 16.25
C ASP A 149 -32.15 -5.92 15.49
N ARG A 150 -32.41 -5.31 14.33
CA ARG A 150 -33.58 -5.60 13.47
C ARG A 150 -33.19 -6.36 12.21
N LEU A 151 -32.03 -6.08 11.64
CA LEU A 151 -31.52 -6.75 10.45
C LEU A 151 -30.02 -6.98 10.60
N ALA A 152 -29.61 -8.23 10.42
CA ALA A 152 -28.21 -8.61 10.51
C ALA A 152 -27.80 -9.50 9.34
N TYR A 153 -26.66 -9.15 8.73
CA TYR A 153 -26.10 -9.94 7.63
C TYR A 153 -25.34 -11.15 8.14
N VAL A 154 -25.36 -12.23 7.37
CA VAL A 154 -24.51 -13.42 7.51
C VAL A 154 -23.98 -13.79 6.14
N ILE A 155 -22.68 -14.06 6.02
CA ILE A 155 -22.06 -14.39 4.74
C ILE A 155 -22.52 -15.76 4.24
N ASP A 156 -22.88 -15.82 2.95
CA ASP A 156 -23.06 -17.08 2.22
C ASP A 156 -21.72 -17.67 1.79
N THR A 157 -21.00 -18.26 2.74
CA THR A 157 -19.66 -18.83 2.48
C THR A 157 -19.68 -19.99 1.50
N LYS A 158 -20.82 -20.71 1.38
CA LYS A 158 -20.94 -21.88 0.51
C LYS A 158 -21.03 -21.49 -0.96
N ASP A 159 -21.83 -20.47 -1.26
CA ASP A 159 -22.14 -20.10 -2.64
C ASP A 159 -21.35 -18.85 -3.11
N SER A 160 -20.67 -18.13 -2.21
CA SER A 160 -19.83 -16.99 -2.56
C SER A 160 -18.46 -17.43 -3.10
N GLY A 161 -17.86 -16.60 -3.94
CA GLY A 161 -16.57 -16.89 -4.53
C GLY A 161 -16.03 -15.73 -5.36
N VAL A 162 -15.03 -16.03 -6.18
CA VAL A 162 -14.46 -15.11 -7.18
C VAL A 162 -14.54 -15.76 -8.54
N GLY A 163 -14.94 -14.98 -9.55
CA GLY A 163 -15.00 -15.47 -10.92
C GLY A 163 -13.63 -15.83 -11.49
N ASP A 164 -13.55 -16.97 -12.21
CA ASP A 164 -12.31 -17.45 -12.84
C ASP A 164 -11.72 -16.46 -13.85
N LEU A 165 -12.58 -15.60 -14.40
CA LEU A 165 -12.27 -14.58 -15.40
C LEU A 165 -11.90 -13.21 -14.80
N VAL A 166 -11.95 -13.06 -13.47
CA VAL A 166 -11.54 -11.80 -12.82
C VAL A 166 -10.05 -11.59 -13.06
N ARG A 167 -9.73 -10.59 -13.88
CA ARG A 167 -8.37 -10.19 -14.24
C ARG A 167 -8.25 -8.69 -14.08
N ILE A 168 -7.22 -8.25 -13.37
CA ILE A 168 -6.94 -6.85 -13.14
C ILE A 168 -5.60 -6.55 -13.80
N PRO A 169 -5.56 -5.73 -14.86
CA PRO A 169 -4.32 -5.47 -15.59
C PRO A 169 -3.20 -4.98 -14.66
N GLY A 170 -2.06 -5.67 -14.67
CA GLY A 170 -0.91 -5.33 -13.83
C GLY A 170 -0.95 -5.86 -12.40
N TRP A 171 -1.97 -6.65 -12.04
CA TRP A 171 -2.17 -7.20 -10.70
C TRP A 171 -2.48 -8.70 -10.74
N ASN A 172 -2.04 -9.40 -9.71
CA ASN A 172 -2.40 -10.78 -9.44
C ASN A 172 -3.50 -10.81 -8.38
N LEU A 173 -4.58 -11.52 -8.68
CA LEU A 173 -5.57 -11.92 -7.69
C LEU A 173 -4.95 -12.97 -6.76
N THR A 174 -4.86 -12.70 -5.46
CA THR A 174 -4.24 -13.63 -4.49
C THR A 174 -5.28 -14.41 -3.69
N SER A 175 -6.35 -13.74 -3.29
CA SER A 175 -7.33 -14.24 -2.32
C SER A 175 -8.59 -13.39 -2.37
N TRP A 176 -9.63 -13.86 -1.70
CA TRP A 176 -10.79 -13.05 -1.35
C TRP A 176 -11.22 -13.35 0.07
N LYS A 177 -11.96 -12.42 0.67
CA LYS A 177 -12.44 -12.50 2.03
C LYS A 177 -13.85 -11.94 2.11
N ALA A 178 -14.67 -12.52 2.97
CA ALA A 178 -15.99 -12.01 3.27
C ALA A 178 -16.22 -12.06 4.79
N GLU A 179 -16.63 -10.93 5.35
CA GLU A 179 -16.77 -10.74 6.79
C GLU A 179 -17.98 -9.87 7.10
N THR A 180 -18.52 -10.04 8.30
CA THR A 180 -19.57 -9.17 8.86
C THR A 180 -19.03 -8.39 10.04
N PHE A 181 -19.42 -7.13 10.15
CA PHE A 181 -19.00 -6.23 11.21
C PHE A 181 -20.21 -5.59 11.88
N ALA A 182 -20.12 -5.34 13.18
CA ALA A 182 -20.94 -4.37 13.88
C ALA A 182 -20.30 -2.99 13.65
N HIS A 183 -20.93 -2.17 12.82
CA HIS A 183 -20.51 -0.81 12.58
C HIS A 183 -21.29 0.12 13.49
N ASP A 184 -20.58 0.70 14.45
CA ASP A 184 -21.11 1.61 15.44
C ASP A 184 -20.67 3.03 15.07
N TYR A 185 -21.58 3.84 14.54
CA TYR A 185 -21.31 5.22 14.16
C TYR A 185 -21.09 6.12 15.39
N GLN A 186 -21.44 5.65 16.59
CA GLN A 186 -21.43 6.43 17.84
C GLN A 186 -22.29 7.70 17.76
N THR A 187 -23.19 7.80 16.79
CA THR A 187 -24.11 8.94 16.60
C THR A 187 -25.40 8.43 15.98
N ASN A 188 -26.50 9.10 16.31
CA ASN A 188 -27.82 8.89 15.73
C ASN A 188 -28.15 9.95 14.67
N PHE A 189 -27.12 10.69 14.20
CA PHE A 189 -27.23 11.76 13.21
C PHE A 189 -28.22 12.87 13.60
N GLY A 190 -28.49 13.03 14.91
CA GLY A 190 -29.41 14.03 15.44
C GLY A 190 -30.88 13.59 15.49
N ASP A 191 -31.19 12.32 15.22
CA ASP A 191 -32.54 11.75 15.32
C ASP A 191 -32.56 10.54 16.26
N GLU A 192 -33.28 10.65 17.38
CA GLU A 192 -33.41 9.60 18.41
C GLU A 192 -34.01 8.29 17.88
N THR A 193 -34.69 8.30 16.73
CA THR A 193 -35.26 7.12 16.11
C THR A 193 -34.28 6.37 15.21
N THR A 194 -33.15 6.99 14.87
CA THR A 194 -32.13 6.40 14.00
C THR A 194 -31.18 5.52 14.82
N PRO A 195 -30.97 4.24 14.42
CA PRO A 195 -30.03 3.39 15.13
C PRO A 195 -28.59 3.86 14.92
N GLU A 196 -27.77 3.72 15.96
CA GLU A 196 -26.34 4.06 15.90
C GLU A 196 -25.48 2.91 15.35
N LYS A 197 -26.02 1.68 15.40
CA LYS A 197 -25.32 0.44 15.08
C LYS A 197 -25.98 -0.30 13.93
N TYR A 198 -25.18 -0.65 12.94
CA TYR A 198 -25.60 -1.39 11.76
C TYR A 198 -24.79 -2.67 11.59
N SER A 199 -25.40 -3.66 10.95
CA SER A 199 -24.69 -4.83 10.46
C SER A 199 -24.09 -4.48 9.10
N MET A 200 -22.78 -4.57 8.97
CA MET A 200 -22.05 -4.32 7.73
C MET A 200 -21.52 -5.63 7.17
N ALA A 201 -21.89 -5.97 5.94
CA ALA A 201 -21.22 -7.03 5.19
C ALA A 201 -20.07 -6.44 4.35
N SER A 202 -18.89 -7.04 4.42
CA SER A 202 -17.74 -6.65 3.59
C SER A 202 -17.27 -7.82 2.75
N PHE A 203 -17.15 -7.58 1.44
CA PHE A 203 -16.54 -8.49 0.49
C PHE A 203 -15.29 -7.85 -0.06
N SER A 204 -14.15 -8.52 0.09
CA SER A 204 -12.85 -7.98 -0.32
C SER A 204 -12.12 -8.92 -1.24
N ILE A 205 -11.58 -8.37 -2.33
CA ILE A 205 -10.66 -9.07 -3.23
C ILE A 205 -9.24 -8.58 -2.91
N GLU A 206 -8.34 -9.51 -2.62
CA GLU A 206 -6.94 -9.18 -2.36
C GLU A 206 -6.12 -9.30 -3.65
N ILE A 207 -5.35 -8.25 -3.93
CA ILE A 207 -4.52 -8.15 -5.13
C ILE A 207 -3.10 -7.78 -4.76
N SER A 208 -2.14 -8.23 -5.58
CA SER A 208 -0.73 -7.87 -5.42
C SER A 208 -0.07 -7.63 -6.77
N ARG A 209 0.94 -6.77 -6.82
CA ARG A 209 1.72 -6.57 -8.05
C ARG A 209 2.59 -7.81 -8.32
N PRO A 210 2.79 -8.18 -9.59
CA PRO A 210 3.71 -9.25 -9.93
C PRO A 210 5.12 -8.95 -9.44
N ILE A 211 5.73 -9.89 -8.71
CA ILE A 211 7.08 -9.69 -8.17
C ILE A 211 8.13 -9.47 -9.27
N SER A 212 7.86 -9.98 -10.48
CA SER A 212 8.68 -9.74 -11.67
C SER A 212 8.77 -8.27 -12.06
N PHE A 213 7.71 -7.48 -11.82
CA PHE A 213 7.73 -6.02 -12.03
C PHE A 213 8.78 -5.38 -11.13
N PHE A 214 8.76 -5.69 -9.83
CA PHE A 214 9.76 -5.19 -8.88
C PHE A 214 11.19 -5.52 -9.31
N PHE A 215 11.48 -6.80 -9.57
CA PHE A 215 12.84 -7.25 -9.89
C PHE A 215 13.35 -6.65 -11.20
N TRP A 216 12.59 -6.77 -12.29
CA TRP A 216 13.09 -6.43 -13.62
C TRP A 216 12.96 -4.95 -13.97
N LYS A 217 11.91 -4.25 -13.48
CA LYS A 217 11.65 -2.86 -13.84
C LYS A 217 12.24 -1.86 -12.85
N LEU A 218 12.35 -2.20 -11.57
CA LEU A 218 12.82 -1.26 -10.55
C LEU A 218 14.20 -1.65 -9.99
N LEU A 219 14.35 -2.88 -9.48
CA LEU A 219 15.55 -3.27 -8.74
C LEU A 219 16.77 -3.46 -9.65
N LEU A 220 16.63 -4.17 -10.77
CA LEU A 220 17.75 -4.44 -11.68
C LEU A 220 18.39 -3.16 -12.25
N PRO A 221 17.64 -2.17 -12.79
CA PRO A 221 18.24 -0.94 -13.30
C PRO A 221 19.02 -0.17 -12.22
N LEU A 222 18.47 -0.04 -11.01
CA LEU A 222 19.16 0.60 -9.89
C LEU A 222 20.43 -0.16 -9.50
N PHE A 223 20.39 -1.49 -9.48
CA PHE A 223 21.54 -2.31 -9.16
C PHE A 223 22.67 -2.17 -10.20
N VAL A 224 22.32 -2.10 -11.49
CA VAL A 224 23.29 -1.81 -12.57
C VAL A 224 23.95 -0.45 -12.37
N VAL A 225 23.19 0.59 -11.98
CA VAL A 225 23.71 1.92 -11.68
C VAL A 225 24.68 1.90 -10.49
N ILE A 226 24.35 1.18 -9.42
CA ILE A 226 25.24 1.02 -8.26
C ILE A 226 26.53 0.28 -8.66
N ILE A 227 26.42 -0.82 -9.43
CA ILE A 227 27.59 -1.56 -9.92
C ILE A 227 28.48 -0.65 -10.78
N ALA A 228 27.91 0.14 -11.69
CA ALA A 228 28.65 1.06 -12.55
C ALA A 228 29.41 2.12 -11.72
N SER A 229 28.77 2.65 -10.68
CA SER A 229 29.41 3.56 -9.72
C SER A 229 30.62 2.89 -9.04
N ILE A 230 30.40 1.72 -8.42
CA ILE A 230 31.42 0.98 -7.69
C ILE A 230 32.56 0.51 -8.61
N ALA A 231 32.28 0.20 -9.89
CA ALA A 231 33.28 -0.21 -10.87
C ALA A 231 34.36 0.86 -11.12
N SER A 232 34.10 2.14 -10.79
CA SER A 232 35.13 3.19 -10.77
C SER A 232 36.33 2.85 -9.88
N LEU A 233 36.13 2.00 -8.87
CA LEU A 233 37.19 1.54 -7.96
C LEU A 233 38.15 0.52 -8.60
N LEU A 234 37.76 -0.09 -9.74
CA LEU A 234 38.64 -0.96 -10.54
C LEU A 234 39.64 -0.17 -11.37
N ILE A 235 39.31 1.08 -11.72
CA ILE A 235 40.15 1.94 -12.54
C ILE A 235 41.33 2.46 -11.70
N ARG A 236 42.50 2.62 -12.35
CA ARG A 236 43.73 3.09 -11.71
C ARG A 236 43.53 4.46 -11.05
N PRO A 237 43.97 4.70 -9.80
CA PRO A 237 43.67 5.92 -9.06
C PRO A 237 44.15 7.25 -9.68
N GLN A 238 45.08 7.21 -10.63
CA GLN A 238 45.58 8.38 -11.34
C GLN A 238 44.58 8.95 -12.36
N LEU A 239 43.67 8.11 -12.86
CA LEU A 239 42.68 8.47 -13.89
C LEU A 239 41.44 9.07 -13.24
N VAL A 240 41.60 10.22 -12.56
CA VAL A 240 40.53 10.81 -11.74
C VAL A 240 39.32 11.24 -12.56
N GLY A 241 39.51 11.73 -13.79
CA GLY A 241 38.43 12.16 -14.66
C GLY A 241 37.48 11.00 -14.99
N GLU A 242 38.03 9.89 -15.46
CA GLU A 242 37.29 8.68 -15.80
C GLU A 242 36.66 8.05 -14.56
N ARG A 243 37.37 8.06 -13.43
CA ARG A 243 36.86 7.52 -12.16
C ARG A 243 35.74 8.33 -11.57
N ALA A 244 35.79 9.66 -11.65
CA ALA A 244 34.77 10.54 -11.08
C ALA A 244 33.51 10.57 -11.96
N ALA A 245 33.67 10.42 -13.28
CA ALA A 245 32.56 10.42 -14.22
C ALA A 245 31.54 9.28 -13.95
N LEU A 246 32.01 8.08 -13.60
CA LEU A 246 31.13 6.93 -13.33
C LEU A 246 30.17 7.13 -12.15
N PRO A 247 30.62 7.43 -10.91
CA PRO A 247 29.73 7.67 -9.78
C PRO A 247 28.93 8.97 -9.95
N ALA A 248 29.46 10.00 -10.60
CA ALA A 248 28.68 11.22 -10.92
C ALA A 248 27.52 10.91 -11.88
N GLY A 249 27.78 10.16 -12.95
CA GLY A 249 26.76 9.67 -13.87
C GLY A 249 25.76 8.75 -13.19
N ALA A 250 26.23 7.85 -12.32
CA ALA A 250 25.37 6.97 -11.55
C ALA A 250 24.44 7.72 -10.59
N LEU A 251 24.92 8.79 -9.95
CA LEU A 251 24.08 9.63 -9.08
C LEU A 251 22.96 10.28 -9.89
N LEU A 252 23.29 10.85 -11.05
CA LEU A 252 22.30 11.43 -11.95
C LEU A 252 21.28 10.38 -12.42
N SER A 253 21.75 9.19 -12.85
CA SER A 253 20.88 8.09 -13.25
C SER A 253 19.98 7.61 -12.12
N ALA A 254 20.49 7.49 -10.88
CA ALA A 254 19.69 7.10 -9.72
C ALA A 254 18.57 8.11 -9.43
N ILE A 255 18.86 9.41 -9.53
CA ILE A 255 17.84 10.47 -9.37
C ILE A 255 16.74 10.34 -10.44
N PHE A 256 17.12 10.11 -11.70
CA PHE A 256 16.15 9.91 -12.78
C PHE A 256 15.32 8.63 -12.60
N LEU A 257 15.95 7.52 -12.18
CA LEU A 257 15.23 6.29 -11.89
C LEU A 257 14.28 6.46 -10.69
N GLN A 258 14.67 7.22 -9.67
CA GLN A 258 13.79 7.51 -8.53
C GLN A 258 12.59 8.34 -8.97
N LYS A 259 12.82 9.43 -9.69
CA LYS A 259 11.76 10.23 -10.27
C LYS A 259 10.82 9.37 -11.14
N SER A 260 11.40 8.50 -11.98
CA SER A 260 10.63 7.67 -12.90
C SER A 260 9.63 6.76 -12.22
N TYR A 261 9.92 6.17 -11.04
CA TYR A 261 8.89 5.39 -10.34
C TYR A 261 7.95 6.29 -9.52
N SER A 262 8.46 7.40 -8.99
CA SER A 262 7.67 8.34 -8.21
C SER A 262 6.56 8.99 -9.04
N ASP A 263 6.80 9.23 -10.33
CA ASP A 263 5.81 9.81 -11.25
C ASP A 263 4.57 8.90 -11.45
N TYR A 264 4.66 7.61 -11.10
CA TYR A 264 3.54 6.67 -11.14
C TYR A 264 2.81 6.54 -9.80
N LEU A 265 3.27 7.22 -8.76
CA LEU A 265 2.66 7.23 -7.44
C LEU A 265 1.92 8.56 -7.24
N PRO A 266 0.78 8.55 -6.53
CA PRO A 266 0.20 9.79 -6.05
C PRO A 266 1.10 10.46 -5.01
N ASP A 267 0.82 11.73 -4.73
CA ASP A 267 1.47 12.47 -3.65
C ASP A 267 1.13 11.82 -2.30
N ILE A 268 2.11 11.13 -1.71
CA ILE A 268 2.00 10.43 -0.43
C ILE A 268 2.92 11.05 0.61
N GLY A 269 2.42 11.18 1.84
CA GLY A 269 3.15 11.79 2.96
C GLY A 269 4.12 10.85 3.70
N TYR A 270 4.38 9.65 3.18
CA TYR A 270 5.22 8.64 3.82
C TYR A 270 6.18 7.98 2.83
N LEU A 271 7.25 7.37 3.37
CA LEU A 271 8.26 6.66 2.57
C LEU A 271 7.76 5.27 2.14
N VAL A 272 7.90 4.96 0.84
CA VAL A 272 7.66 3.63 0.30
C VAL A 272 8.90 2.75 0.39
N LEU A 273 8.74 1.43 0.19
CA LEU A 273 9.85 0.47 0.17
C LEU A 273 10.95 0.88 -0.81
N MET A 274 10.58 1.35 -2.02
CA MET A 274 11.56 1.86 -2.98
C MET A 274 12.36 3.06 -2.45
N ASP A 275 11.73 4.02 -1.78
CA ASP A 275 12.45 5.16 -1.19
C ASP A 275 13.52 4.68 -0.21
N LYS A 276 13.19 3.69 0.62
CA LYS A 276 14.12 3.09 1.59
C LYS A 276 15.31 2.41 0.89
N ILE A 277 15.10 1.78 -0.27
CA ILE A 277 16.18 1.20 -1.09
C ILE A 277 17.06 2.33 -1.67
N TYR A 278 16.48 3.42 -2.16
CA TYR A 278 17.25 4.58 -2.65
C TYR A 278 18.05 5.27 -1.54
N LEU A 279 17.53 5.33 -0.31
CA LEU A 279 18.25 5.83 0.86
C LEU A 279 19.54 5.03 1.17
N ILE A 280 19.67 3.79 0.71
CA ILE A 280 20.94 3.04 0.75
C ILE A 280 21.79 3.31 -0.49
N ALA A 281 21.17 3.35 -1.67
CA ALA A 281 21.87 3.53 -2.94
C ALA A 281 22.66 4.85 -2.98
N TYR A 282 22.06 5.95 -2.51
CA TYR A 282 22.69 7.27 -2.53
C TYR A 282 23.98 7.34 -1.71
N PRO A 283 24.01 6.95 -0.42
CA PRO A 283 25.26 6.86 0.33
C PRO A 283 26.32 6.02 -0.36
N VAL A 284 25.97 4.87 -0.93
CA VAL A 284 26.95 4.02 -1.62
C VAL A 284 27.58 4.75 -2.81
N ILE A 285 26.78 5.43 -3.64
CA ILE A 285 27.27 6.19 -4.80
C ILE A 285 28.11 7.39 -4.34
N ILE A 286 27.64 8.15 -3.35
CA ILE A 286 28.32 9.33 -2.83
C ILE A 286 29.65 8.96 -2.16
N LEU A 287 29.66 7.92 -1.33
CA LEU A 287 30.89 7.42 -0.68
C LEU A 287 31.90 6.91 -1.73
N THR A 288 31.42 6.32 -2.83
CA THR A 288 32.29 5.93 -3.95
C THR A 288 32.92 7.16 -4.61
N LEU A 289 32.14 8.21 -4.89
CA LEU A 289 32.66 9.47 -5.44
C LEU A 289 33.68 10.12 -4.50
N ILE A 290 33.36 10.23 -3.21
CA ILE A 290 34.29 10.75 -2.18
C ILE A 290 35.58 9.92 -2.16
N ARG A 291 35.45 8.59 -2.23
CA ARG A 291 36.60 7.68 -2.26
C ARG A 291 37.47 7.91 -3.49
N VAL A 292 36.88 8.13 -4.67
CA VAL A 292 37.62 8.43 -5.90
C VAL A 292 38.46 9.70 -5.74
N ILE A 293 37.85 10.79 -5.24
CA ILE A 293 38.53 12.08 -5.02
C ILE A 293 39.67 11.90 -4.01
N TYR A 294 39.38 11.27 -2.87
CA TYR A 294 40.37 11.07 -1.82
C TYR A 294 41.51 10.14 -2.26
N ALA A 295 41.22 9.12 -3.07
CA ALA A 295 42.24 8.25 -3.63
C ALA A 295 43.19 9.01 -4.56
N TYR A 296 42.67 9.91 -5.41
CA TYR A 296 43.48 10.76 -6.29
C TYR A 296 44.46 11.64 -5.51
N LEU A 297 43.97 12.35 -4.48
CA LEU A 297 44.80 13.20 -3.61
C LEU A 297 45.96 12.45 -2.93
N GLN A 298 45.83 11.13 -2.74
CA GLN A 298 46.91 10.31 -2.18
C GLN A 298 47.90 9.78 -3.20
N VAL A 299 47.59 9.84 -4.49
CA VAL A 299 48.41 9.22 -5.54
C VAL A 299 49.02 10.20 -6.54
N GLU A 300 48.60 11.47 -6.51
CA GLU A 300 49.05 12.53 -7.44
C GLU A 300 50.58 12.57 -7.57
N ASP A 301 51.31 12.68 -6.45
CA ASP A 301 52.79 12.67 -6.42
C ASP A 301 53.39 11.42 -5.74
N ALA A 302 52.62 10.34 -5.64
CA ALA A 302 52.99 9.22 -4.78
C ALA A 302 53.87 8.16 -5.48
N LYS A 303 54.78 7.54 -4.70
CA LYS A 303 55.56 6.38 -5.16
C LYS A 303 54.64 5.21 -5.55
N ILE A 304 55.08 4.37 -6.49
CA ILE A 304 54.38 3.17 -6.98
C ILE A 304 53.88 2.25 -5.84
N ALA A 305 54.61 2.18 -4.72
CA ALA A 305 54.19 1.42 -3.55
C ALA A 305 52.87 1.94 -2.93
N ARG A 306 52.72 3.27 -2.82
CA ARG A 306 51.50 3.90 -2.28
C ARG A 306 50.32 3.73 -3.23
N ILE A 307 50.55 3.89 -4.54
CA ILE A 307 49.56 3.65 -5.60
C ILE A 307 48.98 2.24 -5.49
N ARG A 308 49.85 1.22 -5.38
CA ARG A 308 49.41 -0.18 -5.21
C ARG A 308 48.65 -0.41 -3.91
N ALA A 309 49.05 0.25 -2.82
CA ALA A 309 48.35 0.16 -1.54
C ALA A 309 46.93 0.76 -1.63
N VAL A 310 46.78 1.95 -2.23
CA VAL A 310 45.48 2.60 -2.46
C VAL A 310 44.57 1.73 -3.32
N HIS A 311 45.09 1.18 -4.42
CA HIS A 311 44.31 0.31 -5.29
C HIS A 311 43.87 -0.99 -4.60
N ARG A 312 44.71 -1.61 -3.76
CA ARG A 312 44.29 -2.77 -2.94
C ARG A 312 43.16 -2.41 -1.98
N THR A 313 43.21 -1.23 -1.37
CA THR A 313 42.13 -0.72 -0.52
C THR A 313 40.85 -0.49 -1.34
N ASP A 314 40.97 0.04 -2.55
CA ASP A 314 39.82 0.25 -3.44
C ASP A 314 39.13 -1.07 -3.81
N LEU A 315 39.89 -2.14 -4.07
CA LEU A 315 39.32 -3.47 -4.33
C LEU A 315 38.59 -4.06 -3.11
N ARG A 316 39.12 -3.83 -1.89
CA ARG A 316 38.43 -4.24 -0.65
C ARG A 316 37.15 -3.43 -0.43
N LEU A 317 37.21 -2.13 -0.67
CA LEU A 317 36.04 -1.25 -0.57
C LEU A 317 35.00 -1.59 -1.62
N LEU A 318 35.40 -1.97 -2.84
CA LEU A 318 34.50 -2.46 -3.88
C LEU A 318 33.73 -3.68 -3.38
N ALA A 319 34.42 -4.69 -2.85
CA ALA A 319 33.78 -5.89 -2.33
C ALA A 319 32.85 -5.57 -1.14
N LEU A 320 33.31 -4.69 -0.25
CA LEU A 320 32.53 -4.25 0.91
C LEU A 320 31.26 -3.49 0.51
N LEU A 321 31.37 -2.49 -0.37
CA LEU A 321 30.24 -1.68 -0.83
C LEU A 321 29.23 -2.52 -1.61
N LEU A 322 29.70 -3.44 -2.46
CA LEU A 322 28.82 -4.36 -3.16
C LEU A 322 28.08 -5.29 -2.19
N ALA A 323 28.79 -5.84 -1.19
CA ALA A 323 28.17 -6.67 -0.16
C ALA A 323 27.15 -5.87 0.66
N ILE A 324 27.47 -4.65 1.05
CA ILE A 324 26.55 -3.74 1.76
C ILE A 324 25.30 -3.49 0.91
N SER A 325 25.44 -3.15 -0.38
CA SER A 325 24.30 -2.93 -1.28
C SER A 325 23.39 -4.15 -1.38
N VAL A 326 23.95 -5.35 -1.56
CA VAL A 326 23.16 -6.59 -1.69
C VAL A 326 22.50 -6.96 -0.36
N VAL A 327 23.26 -7.00 0.73
CA VAL A 327 22.75 -7.40 2.05
C VAL A 327 21.70 -6.43 2.55
N SER A 328 21.91 -5.12 2.37
CA SER A 328 20.95 -4.10 2.84
C SER A 328 19.66 -4.14 2.01
N ALA A 329 19.75 -4.34 0.69
CA ALA A 329 18.57 -4.53 -0.15
C ALA A 329 17.78 -5.78 0.27
N VAL A 330 18.45 -6.92 0.49
CA VAL A 330 17.80 -8.15 0.95
C VAL A 330 17.19 -7.98 2.34
N LEU A 331 17.90 -7.34 3.27
CA LEU A 331 17.43 -7.09 4.63
C LEU A 331 16.19 -6.19 4.64
N ILE A 332 16.18 -5.12 3.86
CA ILE A 332 15.00 -4.24 3.74
C ILE A 332 13.79 -4.99 3.16
N ILE A 333 14.01 -5.84 2.15
CA ILE A 333 12.93 -6.65 1.56
C ILE A 333 12.44 -7.72 2.55
N TRP A 334 13.31 -8.21 3.44
CA TRP A 334 12.95 -9.21 4.43
C TRP A 334 12.24 -8.62 5.67
N LEU A 335 12.60 -7.41 6.07
CA LEU A 335 12.02 -6.68 7.21
C LEU A 335 10.70 -5.95 6.87
N ARG A 336 10.23 -6.07 5.63
CA ARG A 336 9.04 -5.35 5.16
C ARG A 336 7.77 -5.83 5.84
#